data_AF-A0A2V2NIS6-F1
#
_entry.id   AF-A0A2V2NIS6-F1
#
_cell.length_a   1.000
_cell.length_b   1.000
_cell.length_c   1.000
_cell.angle_alpha   90.00
_cell.angle_beta   90.00
_cell.angle_gamma   90.00
#
_symmetry.space_group_name_H-M   'P 1'
#
loop_
_entity.id
_entity.type
_entity.pdbx_description
1 polymer ?
#
loop_
_entity_poly.entity_id
_entity_poly.type
_entity_poly.pdbx_seq_one_letter_code
_entity_poly.pdbx_strand_id
1 'polypeptide(L)'
;MDHDTGRYVLFPIRTNSQDGYTNMELFIDEIKDPVIQNLASQTIKGSGAFRRFKDFIRAYLNLEQEWYTWKDDRSQSRAWDWLEEEGLVLVKIKP
;
A
#
# COMPACT_ATOMS: atom_id res chain seq x y z
N MET A 1 28.12 -26.02 -10.06
CA MET A 1 26.82 -25.63 -9.51
C MET A 1 26.93 -24.14 -9.21
N ASP A 2 26.56 -23.30 -10.18
CA ASP A 2 26.08 -21.93 -9.94
C ASP A 2 25.65 -21.34 -11.31
N HIS A 3 24.39 -20.92 -11.43
CA HIS A 3 23.91 -20.09 -12.53
C HIS A 3 23.15 -18.94 -11.88
N ASP A 4 23.89 -18.02 -11.27
CA ASP A 4 23.41 -16.67 -11.04
C ASP A 4 23.37 -15.93 -12.38
N THR A 5 22.42 -16.31 -13.23
CA THR A 5 22.03 -15.51 -14.39
C THR A 5 21.31 -14.31 -13.82
N GLY A 6 21.87 -13.09 -13.92
CA GLY A 6 21.30 -11.80 -13.51
C GLY A 6 19.98 -11.45 -14.21
N ARG A 7 18.99 -12.34 -14.12
CA ARG A 7 17.69 -12.36 -14.78
C ARG A 7 16.59 -11.83 -13.86
N TYR A 8 16.88 -11.68 -12.57
CA TYR A 8 15.95 -11.22 -11.56
C TYR A 8 16.50 -9.95 -10.93
N VAL A 9 15.73 -8.87 -10.99
CA VAL A 9 15.97 -7.67 -10.18
C VAL A 9 15.00 -7.75 -9.00
N LEU A 10 15.53 -7.61 -7.78
CA LEU A 10 14.72 -7.63 -6.56
C LEU A 10 13.84 -6.39 -6.53
N PHE A 11 12.53 -6.57 -6.64
CA PHE A 11 11.59 -5.48 -6.36
C PHE A 11 11.81 -5.04 -4.90
N PRO A 12 12.06 -3.75 -4.61
CA PRO A 12 12.26 -3.27 -3.26
C PRO A 12 10.92 -3.27 -2.51
N ILE A 13 10.40 -4.46 -2.18
CA ILE A 13 9.35 -4.61 -1.17
C ILE A 13 10.02 -4.44 0.19
N ARG A 14 10.38 -3.19 0.51
CA ARG A 14 10.66 -2.81 1.88
C ARG A 14 9.56 -1.87 2.32
N THR A 15 8.33 -2.37 2.43
CA THR A 15 7.33 -1.68 3.25
C THR A 15 7.68 -1.98 4.70
N ASN A 16 8.49 -1.11 5.31
CA ASN A 16 8.74 -1.18 6.73
C ASN A 16 7.47 -0.72 7.49
N SER A 17 7.49 -0.77 8.83
CA SER A 17 6.35 -0.30 9.62
C SER A 17 6.06 1.19 9.44
N GLN A 18 7.05 2.00 9.06
CA GLN A 18 6.86 3.41 8.76
C GLN A 18 6.06 3.59 7.46
N ASP A 19 6.39 2.87 6.39
CA ASP A 19 5.66 2.96 5.12
C ASP A 19 4.22 2.48 5.26
N GLY A 20 4.00 1.43 6.06
CA GLY A 20 2.67 0.95 6.40
C GLY A 20 1.85 2.00 7.16
N TYR A 21 2.49 2.73 8.09
CA TYR A 21 1.85 3.78 8.86
C TYR A 21 1.52 5.00 7.99
N THR A 22 2.46 5.45 7.16
CA THR A 22 2.25 6.54 6.19
C THR A 22 1.11 6.20 5.22
N ASN A 23 1.03 4.96 4.73
CA ASN A 23 -0.07 4.52 3.88
C ASN A 23 -1.42 4.61 4.59
N MET A 24 -1.49 4.27 5.89
CA MET A 24 -2.72 4.43 6.67
C MET A 24 -3.12 5.90 6.80
N GLU A 25 -2.17 6.80 7.08
CA GLU A 25 -2.44 8.24 7.18
C GLU A 25 -2.97 8.81 5.85
N LEU A 26 -2.30 8.50 4.74
CA LEU A 26 -2.72 8.95 3.41
C LEU A 26 -4.10 8.42 3.03
N PHE A 27 -4.41 7.16 3.34
CA PHE A 27 -5.74 6.63 3.08
C PHE A 27 -6.81 7.29 3.94
N ILE A 28 -6.52 7.56 5.23
CA ILE A 28 -7.44 8.29 6.11
C ILE A 28 -7.75 9.66 5.53
N ASP A 29 -6.74 10.38 5.03
CA ASP A 29 -6.91 11.70 4.39
C ASP A 29 -7.78 11.64 3.13
N GLU A 30 -7.84 10.50 2.44
CA GLU A 30 -8.64 10.30 1.23
C GLU A 30 -10.09 9.80 1.51
N ILE A 31 -10.45 9.53 2.78
CA ILE A 31 -11.82 9.17 3.16
C ILE A 31 -12.78 10.33 2.87
N LYS A 32 -13.80 10.07 2.05
CA LYS A 32 -14.74 11.10 1.57
C LYS A 32 -15.69 11.64 2.64
N ASP A 33 -16.07 10.81 3.61
CA ASP A 33 -16.93 11.24 4.71
C ASP A 33 -16.08 11.96 5.76
N PRO A 34 -16.26 13.28 5.96
CA PRO A 34 -15.44 14.07 6.87
C PRO A 34 -15.61 13.66 8.34
N VAL A 35 -16.75 13.09 8.73
CA VAL A 35 -16.97 12.60 10.09
C VAL A 35 -16.16 11.33 10.32
N ILE A 36 -16.18 10.40 9.35
CA ILE A 36 -15.40 9.15 9.40
C ILE A 36 -13.90 9.47 9.33
N GLN A 37 -13.47 10.35 8.41
CA GLN A 37 -12.09 10.82 8.28
C GLN A 37 -11.58 11.40 9.62
N ASN A 38 -12.32 12.32 10.22
CA ASN A 38 -11.92 12.95 11.46
C ASN A 38 -11.86 11.94 12.62
N LEU A 39 -12.83 11.03 12.72
CA LEU A 39 -12.82 9.98 13.74
C LEU A 39 -11.59 9.06 13.58
N ALA A 40 -11.32 8.60 12.36
CA ALA A 40 -10.15 7.78 12.03
C ALA A 40 -8.85 8.50 12.40
N SER A 41 -8.73 9.75 11.95
CA SER A 41 -7.57 10.60 12.21
C SER A 41 -7.28 10.75 13.70
N GLN A 42 -8.31 10.81 14.56
CA GLN A 42 -8.13 10.95 16.00
C GLN A 42 -7.83 9.63 16.72
N THR A 43 -8.42 8.52 16.26
CA THR A 43 -8.37 7.23 16.95
C THR A 43 -7.16 6.37 16.56
N ILE A 44 -6.64 6.54 15.35
CA ILE A 44 -5.61 5.68 14.75
C ILE A 44 -4.25 6.38 14.88
N LYS A 45 -3.66 6.35 16.08
CA LYS A 45 -2.33 6.93 16.38
C LYS A 45 -1.54 6.10 17.37
N GLY A 46 -0.21 6.14 17.31
CA GLY A 46 0.67 5.54 18.32
C GLY A 46 0.68 4.01 18.33
N SER A 47 1.02 3.41 19.47
CA SER A 47 1.15 1.95 19.59
C SER A 47 -0.17 1.24 19.29
N GLY A 48 -0.13 0.22 18.42
CA GLY A 48 -1.34 -0.49 17.98
C GLY A 48 -2.21 0.26 16.97
N ALA A 49 -1.72 1.34 16.35
CA ALA A 49 -2.43 2.03 15.26
C ALA A 49 -2.88 1.06 14.15
N PHE A 50 -2.00 0.14 13.72
CA PHE A 50 -2.35 -0.88 12.71
C PHE A 50 -3.55 -1.76 13.09
N ARG A 51 -3.65 -2.15 14.36
CA ARG A 51 -4.79 -2.95 14.82
C ARG A 51 -6.05 -2.11 14.79
N ARG A 52 -6.00 -0.91 15.37
CA ARG A 52 -7.14 0.02 15.39
C ARG A 52 -7.61 0.40 14.00
N PHE A 53 -6.70 0.59 13.06
CA PHE A 53 -7.01 0.83 11.66
C PHE A 53 -7.79 -0.32 11.04
N LYS A 54 -7.30 -1.56 11.18
CA LYS A 54 -8.00 -2.74 10.66
C LYS A 54 -9.37 -2.93 11.30
N ASP A 55 -9.47 -2.72 12.61
CA ASP A 55 -10.73 -2.82 13.33
C ASP A 55 -11.69 -1.71 12.87
N PHE A 56 -11.18 -0.51 12.60
CA PHE A 56 -11.94 0.62 12.07
C PHE A 56 -12.48 0.35 10.67
N ILE A 57 -11.63 0.00 9.69
CA ILE A 57 -12.10 -0.22 8.30
C ILE A 57 -13.10 -1.38 8.19
N ARG A 58 -13.03 -2.37 9.08
CA ARG A 58 -13.99 -3.49 9.16
C ARG A 58 -15.33 -3.10 9.75
N ALA A 59 -15.38 -2.01 10.53
CA ALA A 59 -16.61 -1.53 11.15
C ALA A 59 -17.50 -0.73 10.18
N TYR A 60 -16.95 -0.27 9.04
CA TYR A 60 -17.67 0.51 8.04
C TYR A 60 -17.87 -0.30 6.76
N LEU A 61 -19.11 -0.33 6.27
CA LEU A 61 -19.44 -0.96 4.99
C LEU A 61 -18.63 -0.28 3.87
N ASN A 62 -17.92 -1.08 3.06
CA ASN A 62 -17.08 -0.68 1.92
C ASN A 62 -15.68 -0.14 2.24
N LEU A 63 -15.41 0.38 3.45
CA LEU A 63 -14.11 1.01 3.75
C LEU A 63 -12.94 0.01 3.69
N GLU A 64 -13.17 -1.25 4.08
CA GLU A 64 -12.16 -2.31 3.94
C GLU A 64 -11.83 -2.61 2.47
N GLN A 65 -12.83 -2.64 1.58
CA GLN A 65 -12.61 -2.85 0.14
C GLN A 65 -11.92 -1.66 -0.52
N GLU A 66 -12.31 -0.44 -0.14
CA GLU A 66 -11.67 0.79 -0.58
C GLU A 66 -10.20 0.83 -0.17
N TRP A 67 -9.88 0.46 1.08
CA TRP A 67 -8.50 0.35 1.54
C TRP A 67 -7.66 -0.59 0.69
N TYR A 68 -8.14 -1.82 0.43
CA TYR A 68 -7.37 -2.78 -0.34
C TYR A 68 -7.19 -2.34 -1.80
N THR A 69 -8.24 -1.78 -2.41
CA THR A 69 -8.16 -1.22 -3.78
C THR A 69 -7.13 -0.09 -3.84
N TRP A 70 -7.24 0.87 -2.93
CA TRP A 70 -6.32 2.00 -2.84
C TRP A 70 -4.87 1.57 -2.61
N LYS A 71 -4.66 0.56 -1.75
CA LYS A 71 -3.34 0.03 -1.43
C LYS A 71 -2.72 -0.68 -2.63
N ASP A 72 -3.53 -1.43 -3.39
CA ASP A 72 -3.08 -2.12 -4.59
C ASP A 72 -2.69 -1.14 -5.69
N ASP A 73 -3.49 -0.10 -5.94
CA ASP A 73 -3.20 0.95 -6.92
C ASP A 73 -1.86 1.65 -6.63
N ARG A 74 -1.60 1.97 -5.35
CA ARG A 74 -0.30 2.54 -4.94
C ARG A 74 0.85 1.54 -5.06
N SER A 75 0.60 0.27 -4.77
CA SER A 75 1.62 -0.78 -4.90
C SER A 75 2.00 -0.98 -6.37
N GLN A 76 1.02 -0.92 -7.28
CA GLN A 76 1.27 -0.96 -8.71
C GLN A 76 2.02 0.28 -9.18
N SER A 77 1.62 1.48 -8.75
CA SER A 77 2.31 2.72 -9.11
C SER A 77 3.79 2.67 -8.70
N ARG A 78 4.09 2.25 -7.46
CA ARG A 78 5.47 2.04 -6.99
C ARG A 78 6.23 0.98 -7.79
N ALA A 79 5.55 -0.07 -8.22
CA ALA A 79 6.16 -1.08 -9.07
C ALA A 79 6.53 -0.51 -10.45
N TRP A 80 5.68 0.33 -11.03
CA TRP A 80 5.96 1.01 -12.28
C TRP A 80 7.11 2.01 -12.15
N ASP A 81 7.09 2.87 -11.14
CA ASP A 81 8.16 3.84 -10.89
C ASP A 81 9.52 3.14 -10.72
N TRP A 82 9.55 2.06 -9.93
CA TRP A 82 10.77 1.29 -9.75
C TRP A 82 11.26 0.61 -11.04
N LEU A 83 10.35 0.05 -11.84
CA LEU A 83 10.73 -0.54 -13.13
C LEU A 83 11.34 0.52 -14.06
N GLU A 84 10.81 1.73 -14.07
CA GLU A 84 11.37 2.85 -14.84
C GLU A 84 12.76 3.25 -14.34
N GLU A 85 12.96 3.35 -13.02
CA GLU A 85 14.26 3.64 -12.40
C GLU A 85 15.33 2.60 -12.75
N GLU A 86 14.96 1.32 -12.81
CA GLU A 86 15.87 0.22 -13.21
C GLU A 86 16.04 0.09 -14.73
N GLY A 87 15.35 0.92 -15.52
CA GLY A 87 15.37 0.84 -16.99
C GLY A 87 14.71 -0.43 -17.54
N LEU A 88 13.79 -1.03 -16.78
CA LEU A 88 13.07 -2.25 -17.12
C LEU A 88 11.73 -1.93 -17.78
N VAL A 89 11.40 -2.65 -18.85
CA VAL A 89 10.10 -2.53 -19.54
C VAL A 89 9.26 -3.79 -19.35
N LEU A 90 7.99 -3.63 -18.95
CA LEU A 90 7.05 -4.76 -18.92
C LEU A 90 6.64 -5.13 -20.34
N VAL A 91 7.13 -6.26 -20.82
CA VAL A 91 6.67 -6.86 -22.07
C VAL A 91 5.50 -7.79 -21.74
N LYS A 92 4.29 -7.47 -22.23
CA LYS A 92 3.18 -8.42 -22.19
C LYS A 92 3.51 -9.62 -23.08
N ILE A 93 3.89 -10.73 -22.47
CA ILE A 93 4.02 -12.00 -23.18
C ILE A 93 2.59 -12.53 -23.42
N LYS A 94 2.16 -12.56 -24.67
CA LYS A 94 0.98 -13.34 -25.06
C LYS A 94 1.38 -14.83 -25.05
N PRO A 95 0.52 -15.73 -24.54
CA PRO A 95 0.75 -17.17 -24.58
C PRO A 95 0.82 -17.71 -26.00
#